data_AF-A0A2D5VL39-F1
#
_entry.id   AF-A0A2D5VL39-F1
#
_cell.length_a   1.000
_cell.length_b   1.000
_cell.length_c   1.000
_cell.angle_alpha   90.00
_cell.angle_beta   90.00
_cell.angle_gamma   90.00
#
_symmetry.space_group_name_H-M   'P 1'
#
loop_
_entity.id
_entity.type
_entity.pdbx_description
1 polymer ?
#
loop_
_entity_poly.entity_id
_entity_poly.type
_entity_poly.pdbx_seq_one_letter_code
_entity_poly.pdbx_strand_id
1 'polypeptide(L)'
;MNVKIAFIGDKGVGKTSLIKAVRNMGKFTEKYRPSQGLDFYTIKKDKLVIQLWDTADDTNTFDHKDLAFRKSIDVIVVCYDSTMMETSMIPRIERWIDQFRADFPSDHVCPVIVCATKTDKEMTPLVREGLIGSHCRRSDYVHVSTSAKDEKGIEELRDGIVTQSYMSIIGGLRAENERLKESAKRYAELFHSELGSGREAMKNTYGI
;
A
#
# COMPACT_ATOMS: atom_id res chain seq x y z
N MET A 1 -0.78 -5.32 -17.19
CA MET A 1 0.20 -4.99 -16.13
C MET A 1 -0.25 -5.64 -14.84
N ASN A 2 0.69 -6.14 -14.05
CA ASN A 2 0.43 -6.76 -12.75
C ASN A 2 1.08 -5.88 -11.67
N VAL A 3 0.33 -5.48 -10.65
CA VAL A 3 0.80 -4.70 -9.51
C VAL A 3 0.54 -5.51 -8.25
N LYS A 4 1.56 -5.74 -7.45
CA LYS A 4 1.48 -6.49 -6.20
C LYS A 4 1.70 -5.56 -5.02
N ILE A 5 0.76 -5.57 -4.08
CA ILE A 5 0.80 -4.74 -2.87
C ILE A 5 0.83 -5.66 -1.67
N ALA A 6 1.78 -5.45 -0.76
CA ALA A 6 1.82 -6.16 0.51
C ALA A 6 1.20 -5.30 1.61
N PHE A 7 0.32 -5.90 2.41
CA PHE A 7 -0.18 -5.31 3.65
C PHE A 7 0.55 -5.96 4.80
N ILE A 8 1.36 -5.17 5.53
CA ILE A 8 2.14 -5.63 6.69
C ILE A 8 1.77 -4.86 7.94
N GLY A 9 2.11 -5.38 9.11
CA GLY A 9 1.78 -4.76 10.39
C GLY A 9 1.34 -5.77 11.43
N ASP A 10 1.22 -5.32 12.68
CA ASP A 10 0.96 -6.19 13.82
C ASP A 10 -0.36 -6.97 13.69
N LYS A 11 -0.46 -8.05 14.47
CA LYS A 11 -1.68 -8.85 14.57
C LYS A 11 -2.87 -8.00 14.97
N GLY A 12 -3.99 -8.17 14.28
CA GLY A 12 -5.24 -7.52 14.66
C GLY A 12 -5.33 -6.02 14.34
N VAL A 13 -4.35 -5.42 13.66
CA VAL A 13 -4.44 -4.00 13.22
C VAL A 13 -5.52 -3.79 12.16
N GLY A 14 -5.98 -4.85 11.47
CA GLY A 14 -7.10 -4.76 10.52
C GLY A 14 -6.72 -4.85 9.04
N LYS A 15 -5.56 -5.42 8.70
CA LYS A 15 -5.07 -5.64 7.32
C LYS A 15 -6.12 -6.32 6.44
N THR A 16 -6.61 -7.49 6.84
CA THR A 16 -7.63 -8.25 6.11
C THR A 16 -8.92 -7.46 5.88
N SER A 17 -9.38 -6.71 6.89
CA SER A 17 -10.58 -5.86 6.77
C SER A 17 -10.36 -4.71 5.80
N LEU A 18 -9.18 -4.08 5.85
CA LEU A 18 -8.78 -3.01 4.94
C LEU A 18 -8.70 -3.50 3.50
N ILE A 19 -8.09 -4.66 3.26
CA ILE A 19 -8.02 -5.31 1.95
C ILE A 19 -9.44 -5.56 1.39
N LYS A 20 -10.35 -6.07 2.23
CA LYS A 20 -11.76 -6.27 1.84
C LYS A 20 -12.45 -4.96 1.48
N ALA A 21 -12.22 -3.88 2.24
CA ALA A 21 -12.79 -2.57 1.94
C ALA A 21 -12.26 -2.00 0.62
N VAL A 22 -10.94 -2.02 0.40
CA VAL A 22 -10.29 -1.58 -0.84
C VAL A 22 -10.82 -2.35 -2.06
N ARG A 23 -11.15 -3.64 -1.89
CA ARG A 23 -11.70 -4.49 -2.95
C ARG A 23 -13.13 -4.11 -3.34
N ASN A 24 -13.98 -3.74 -2.38
CA ASN A 24 -15.42 -3.65 -2.59
C ASN A 24 -15.89 -2.35 -3.30
N MET A 25 -15.03 -1.33 -3.45
CA MET A 25 -15.39 -0.04 -4.06
C MET A 25 -15.29 0.01 -5.60
N GLY A 26 -15.28 -1.13 -6.31
CA GLY A 26 -15.22 -1.14 -7.76
C GLY A 26 -15.59 -2.47 -8.42
N LYS A 27 -16.08 -2.40 -9.67
CA LYS A 27 -16.48 -3.54 -10.52
C LYS A 27 -15.26 -4.39 -10.96
N PHE A 28 -14.63 -5.09 -10.03
CA PHE A 28 -13.50 -5.97 -10.31
C PHE A 28 -13.94 -7.44 -10.30
N THR A 29 -13.47 -8.23 -11.27
CA THR A 29 -13.79 -9.66 -11.33
C THR A 29 -12.88 -10.44 -10.40
N GLU A 30 -13.46 -11.19 -9.46
CA GLU A 30 -12.73 -11.89 -8.40
C GLU A 30 -12.23 -13.27 -8.87
N LYS A 31 -10.97 -13.60 -8.54
CA LYS A 31 -10.49 -15.00 -8.50
C LYS A 31 -9.68 -15.21 -7.22
N TYR A 32 -10.22 -16.02 -6.32
CA TYR A 32 -9.53 -16.51 -5.14
C TYR A 32 -8.72 -17.77 -5.48
N ARG A 33 -7.44 -17.82 -5.12
CA ARG A 33 -6.63 -19.05 -5.18
C ARG A 33 -5.79 -19.17 -3.91
N PRO A 34 -6.26 -19.92 -2.90
CA PRO A 34 -5.45 -20.25 -1.75
C PRO A 34 -4.55 -21.44 -2.09
N SER A 35 -3.27 -21.34 -1.76
CA SER A 35 -2.40 -22.49 -1.51
C SER A 35 -1.06 -21.99 -0.96
N GLN A 36 -0.69 -22.51 0.23
CA GLN A 36 0.61 -22.33 0.89
C GLN A 36 0.87 -21.04 1.70
N GLY A 37 -0.08 -20.60 2.53
CA GLY A 37 0.27 -19.79 3.73
C GLY A 37 0.41 -18.27 3.56
N LEU A 38 0.24 -17.73 2.35
CA LEU A 38 -0.02 -16.31 2.12
C LEU A 38 -1.31 -16.14 1.31
N ASP A 39 -2.28 -15.41 1.88
CA ASP A 39 -3.54 -15.11 1.21
C ASP A 39 -3.36 -13.86 0.36
N PHE A 40 -3.73 -13.93 -0.92
CA PHE A 40 -3.80 -12.74 -1.76
C PHE A 40 -5.10 -12.68 -2.56
N TYR A 41 -5.56 -11.45 -2.77
CA TYR A 41 -6.74 -11.15 -3.55
C TYR A 41 -6.33 -10.57 -4.89
N THR A 42 -6.87 -11.13 -5.97
CA THR A 42 -6.63 -10.60 -7.32
C THR A 42 -7.82 -9.77 -7.77
N ILE A 43 -7.56 -8.51 -8.08
CA ILE A 43 -8.47 -7.50 -8.59
C ILE A 43 -8.12 -7.30 -10.06
N LYS A 44 -9.05 -7.58 -10.98
CA LYS A 44 -8.83 -7.43 -12.43
C LYS A 44 -9.80 -6.45 -13.05
N LYS A 45 -9.27 -5.52 -13.85
CA LYS A 45 -10.04 -4.62 -14.71
C LYS A 45 -9.27 -4.40 -16.00
N ASP A 46 -9.86 -4.80 -17.12
CA ASP A 46 -9.22 -4.79 -18.44
C ASP A 46 -7.80 -5.37 -18.45
N LYS A 47 -6.79 -4.53 -18.71
CA LYS A 47 -5.37 -4.93 -18.78
C LYS A 47 -4.65 -4.83 -17.43
N LEU A 48 -5.33 -4.36 -16.39
CA LEU A 48 -4.81 -4.26 -15.05
C LEU A 48 -5.12 -5.51 -14.24
N VAL A 49 -4.09 -6.03 -13.59
CA VAL A 49 -4.18 -6.99 -12.50
C VAL A 49 -3.54 -6.36 -11.26
N ILE A 50 -4.30 -6.22 -10.19
CA ILE A 50 -3.79 -5.86 -8.85
C ILE A 50 -3.85 -7.11 -7.97
N GLN A 51 -2.79 -7.39 -7.22
CA GLN A 51 -2.72 -8.45 -6.23
C GLN A 51 -2.53 -7.80 -4.85
N LEU A 52 -3.51 -7.93 -3.96
CA LEU A 52 -3.44 -7.47 -2.58
C LEU A 52 -3.02 -8.66 -1.71
N TRP A 53 -1.81 -8.62 -1.20
CA TRP A 53 -1.24 -9.70 -0.38
C TRP A 53 -1.45 -9.39 1.10
N ASP A 54 -2.21 -10.26 1.75
CA ASP A 54 -2.44 -10.24 3.20
C ASP A 54 -1.34 -11.07 3.87
N THR A 55 -0.39 -10.42 4.53
CA THR A 55 0.64 -11.16 5.27
C THR A 55 0.05 -11.60 6.61
N ALA A 56 0.04 -12.91 6.85
CA ALA A 56 -0.56 -13.48 8.07
C ALA A 56 0.07 -12.91 9.36
N ASP A 57 -0.72 -12.99 10.43
CA ASP A 57 -0.54 -12.30 11.72
C ASP A 57 0.61 -12.77 12.62
N ASP A 58 1.51 -13.64 12.17
CA ASP A 58 2.61 -14.18 12.98
C ASP A 58 3.90 -14.29 12.14
N THR A 59 4.62 -13.18 12.00
CA THR A 59 5.83 -13.07 11.17
C THR A 59 7.11 -13.30 11.96
N ASN A 60 7.09 -14.17 12.96
CA ASN A 60 8.35 -14.59 13.60
C ASN A 60 9.34 -15.20 12.60
N THR A 61 8.89 -15.53 11.38
CA THR A 61 9.77 -15.75 10.23
C THR A 61 9.00 -15.41 8.96
N PHE A 62 9.45 -14.39 8.22
CA PHE A 62 9.24 -14.41 6.77
C PHE A 62 10.08 -15.57 6.24
N ASP A 63 9.49 -16.75 6.03
CA ASP A 63 10.20 -17.96 5.61
C ASP A 63 10.80 -17.76 4.20
N HIS A 64 11.73 -18.60 3.78
CA HIS A 64 12.36 -18.52 2.46
C HIS A 64 11.35 -18.57 1.29
N LYS A 65 10.16 -19.13 1.50
CA LYS A 65 9.04 -19.07 0.53
C LYS A 65 8.52 -17.66 0.31
N ASP A 66 8.70 -16.77 1.28
CA ASP A 66 8.27 -15.37 1.23
C ASP A 66 9.26 -14.51 0.45
N LEU A 67 10.51 -14.94 0.29
CA LEU A 67 11.56 -14.09 -0.31
C LEU A 67 11.29 -13.74 -1.78
N ALA A 68 10.92 -14.73 -2.60
CA ALA A 68 10.59 -14.51 -4.00
C ALA A 68 9.30 -13.68 -4.15
N PHE A 69 8.37 -13.83 -3.21
CA PHE A 69 7.18 -13.00 -3.10
C PHE A 69 7.55 -11.54 -2.77
N ARG A 70 8.29 -11.30 -1.68
CA ARG A 70 8.63 -9.97 -1.17
C ARG A 70 9.37 -9.15 -2.21
N LYS A 71 10.34 -9.74 -2.92
CA LYS A 71 11.08 -9.07 -4.03
C LYS A 71 10.23 -8.68 -5.23
N SER A 72 9.01 -9.22 -5.32
CA SER A 72 8.08 -8.94 -6.41
C SER A 72 6.97 -7.95 -6.02
N ILE A 73 7.04 -7.37 -4.82
CA ILE A 73 6.07 -6.38 -4.32
C ILE A 73 6.42 -4.99 -4.83
N ASP A 74 5.44 -4.33 -5.43
CA ASP A 74 5.58 -3.01 -6.02
C ASP A 74 5.28 -1.90 -5.01
N VAL A 75 4.44 -2.16 -4.00
CA VAL A 75 4.07 -1.20 -2.94
C VAL A 75 3.89 -1.91 -1.60
N ILE A 76 4.40 -1.31 -0.53
CA ILE A 76 4.17 -1.76 0.84
C ILE A 76 3.14 -0.85 1.52
N VAL A 77 2.09 -1.43 2.09
CA VAL A 77 1.14 -0.76 2.99
C VAL A 77 1.39 -1.24 4.41
N VAL A 78 1.98 -0.39 5.25
CA VAL A 78 2.23 -0.68 6.66
C VAL A 78 1.07 -0.21 7.50
N CYS A 79 0.36 -1.14 8.12
CA CYS A 79 -0.86 -0.85 8.88
C CYS A 79 -0.56 -0.77 10.38
N TYR A 80 -1.12 0.24 11.04
CA TYR A 80 -1.15 0.34 12.50
C TYR A 80 -2.55 0.72 12.98
N ASP A 81 -2.93 0.23 14.17
CA ASP A 81 -4.22 0.53 14.79
C ASP A 81 -4.17 1.92 15.44
N SER A 82 -5.01 2.86 14.98
CA SER A 82 -5.04 4.23 15.53
C SER A 82 -5.49 4.27 16.99
N THR A 83 -6.11 3.22 17.50
CA THR A 83 -6.53 3.10 18.91
C THR A 83 -5.45 2.57 19.84
N MET A 84 -4.32 2.12 19.30
CA MET A 84 -3.20 1.55 20.08
C MET A 84 -1.95 2.40 19.93
N MET A 85 -2.08 3.72 20.13
CA MET A 85 -0.95 4.63 19.93
C MET A 85 -0.05 4.68 21.15
N GLU A 86 1.21 4.31 20.92
CA GLU A 86 2.27 4.25 21.92
C GLU A 86 3.53 4.97 21.41
N THR A 87 4.44 5.32 22.31
CA THR A 87 5.71 5.98 21.97
C THR A 87 6.57 5.13 21.02
N SER A 88 6.43 3.80 21.07
CA SER A 88 7.11 2.84 20.19
C SER A 88 6.47 2.66 18.81
N MET A 89 5.43 3.42 18.46
CA MET A 89 4.72 3.23 17.19
C MET A 89 5.63 3.43 15.96
N ILE A 90 6.44 4.49 15.94
CA ILE A 90 7.39 4.74 14.84
C ILE A 90 8.43 3.62 14.73
N PRO A 91 9.17 3.24 15.81
CA PRO A 91 10.06 2.09 15.75
C PRO A 91 9.40 0.79 15.27
N ARG A 92 8.13 0.56 15.61
CA ARG A 92 7.38 -0.62 15.12
C ARG A 92 7.12 -0.55 13.62
N ILE A 93 6.70 0.60 13.10
CA ILE A 93 6.50 0.83 11.66
C ILE A 93 7.80 0.59 10.90
N GLU A 94 8.91 1.19 11.35
CA GLU A 94 10.22 0.97 10.71
C GLU A 94 10.65 -0.49 10.77
N ARG A 95 10.50 -1.16 11.92
CA ARG A 95 10.83 -2.57 12.05
C ARG A 95 10.11 -3.42 11.01
N TRP A 96 8.82 -3.17 10.77
CA TRP A 96 8.05 -3.88 9.75
C TRP A 96 8.59 -3.63 8.34
N ILE A 97 8.93 -2.39 8.02
CA ILE A 97 9.51 -1.99 6.73
C ILE A 97 10.88 -2.66 6.53
N ASP A 98 11.76 -2.57 7.53
CA ASP A 98 13.11 -3.10 7.50
C ASP A 98 13.10 -4.63 7.38
N GLN A 99 12.27 -5.33 8.16
CA GLN A 99 12.13 -6.78 8.05
C GLN A 99 11.61 -7.20 6.67
N PHE A 100 10.65 -6.46 6.11
CA PHE A 100 10.12 -6.76 4.79
C PHE A 100 11.18 -6.59 3.71
N ARG A 101 11.97 -5.52 3.80
CA ARG A 101 13.01 -5.14 2.84
C ARG A 101 14.38 -5.78 3.08
N ALA A 102 14.57 -6.54 4.15
CA ALA A 102 15.88 -7.03 4.59
C ALA A 102 16.72 -7.71 3.48
N ASP A 103 16.04 -8.38 2.53
CA ASP A 103 16.67 -9.10 1.43
C ASP A 103 16.47 -8.45 0.07
N PHE A 104 16.00 -7.21 0.03
CA PHE A 104 15.80 -6.47 -1.21
C PHE A 104 17.16 -6.11 -1.80
N PRO A 105 17.33 -6.22 -3.13
CA PRO A 105 18.46 -5.61 -3.80
C PRO A 105 18.58 -4.12 -3.42
N SER A 106 19.80 -3.60 -3.30
CA SER A 106 20.05 -2.22 -2.86
C SER A 106 19.45 -1.15 -3.80
N ASP A 107 19.19 -1.52 -5.05
CA ASP A 107 18.58 -0.71 -6.09
C ASP A 107 17.05 -0.92 -6.21
N HIS A 108 16.47 -1.82 -5.40
CA HIS A 108 15.04 -2.09 -5.44
C HIS A 108 14.25 -1.00 -4.72
N VAL A 109 13.57 -0.16 -5.50
CA VAL A 109 12.68 0.88 -5.00
C VAL A 109 11.28 0.30 -4.81
N CYS A 110 10.83 0.24 -3.56
CA CYS A 110 9.49 -0.21 -3.20
C CYS A 110 8.82 0.83 -2.30
N PRO A 111 7.99 1.75 -2.84
CA PRO A 111 7.37 2.83 -2.06
C PRO A 111 6.51 2.31 -0.90
N VAL A 112 6.40 3.13 0.15
CA VAL A 112 5.72 2.81 1.40
C VAL A 112 4.55 3.76 1.63
N ILE A 113 3.41 3.16 1.96
CA ILE A 113 2.23 3.84 2.48
C ILE A 113 2.05 3.39 3.92
N VAL A 114 2.08 4.32 4.86
CA VAL A 114 1.75 4.08 6.26
C VAL A 114 0.25 4.35 6.44
N CYS A 115 -0.48 3.33 6.86
CA CYS A 115 -1.93 3.36 6.98
C CYS A 115 -2.37 3.26 8.44
N ALA A 116 -2.99 4.32 8.96
CA ALA A 116 -3.73 4.25 10.21
C ALA A 116 -5.06 3.51 9.95
N THR A 117 -5.39 2.52 10.77
CA THR A 117 -6.63 1.76 10.67
C THR A 117 -7.53 2.03 11.87
N LYS A 118 -8.82 1.71 11.73
CA LYS A 118 -9.84 1.82 12.80
C LYS A 118 -10.06 3.26 13.30
N THR A 119 -9.92 4.24 12.42
CA THR A 119 -10.14 5.66 12.74
C THR A 119 -11.60 6.02 13.03
N ASP A 120 -12.53 5.06 12.93
CA ASP A 120 -13.89 5.15 13.47
C ASP A 120 -13.94 5.14 15.01
N LYS A 121 -12.85 4.73 15.66
CA LYS A 121 -12.73 4.69 17.12
C LYS A 121 -11.91 5.88 17.63
N GLU A 122 -12.16 6.28 18.87
CA GLU A 122 -11.37 7.33 19.52
C GLU A 122 -9.90 6.93 19.60
N MET A 123 -9.04 7.85 19.17
CA MET A 123 -7.60 7.71 19.25
C MET A 123 -7.14 7.81 20.71
N THR A 124 -6.20 6.97 21.12
CA THR A 124 -5.57 7.14 22.43
C THR A 124 -4.78 8.45 22.45
N PRO A 125 -5.01 9.34 23.43
CA PRO A 125 -4.42 10.69 23.47
C PRO A 125 -2.89 10.72 23.69
N LEU A 126 -2.28 9.56 23.92
CA LEU A 126 -0.86 9.40 24.27
C LEU A 126 0.11 9.87 23.17
N VAL A 127 -0.29 9.83 21.90
CA VAL A 127 0.57 10.28 20.79
C VAL A 127 -0.26 11.13 19.84
N ARG A 128 0.18 12.37 19.60
CA ARG A 128 -0.42 13.25 18.60
C ARG A 128 -0.22 12.62 17.22
N GLU A 129 -1.30 12.46 16.46
CA GLU A 129 -1.31 12.01 15.05
C GLU A 129 -0.24 12.74 14.20
N GLY A 130 0.03 14.01 14.52
CA GLY A 130 1.07 14.82 13.89
C GLY A 130 2.49 14.25 13.95
N LEU A 131 2.82 13.38 14.92
CA LEU A 131 4.13 12.75 15.01
C LEU A 131 4.35 11.73 13.87
N ILE A 132 3.36 10.86 13.64
CA ILE A 132 3.41 9.85 12.56
C ILE A 132 3.43 10.55 11.21
N GLY A 133 2.57 11.54 10.99
CA GLY A 133 2.56 12.30 9.74
C GLY A 133 3.89 13.03 9.49
N SER A 134 4.52 13.59 10.53
CA SER A 134 5.85 14.24 10.41
C SER A 134 6.97 13.24 10.14
N HIS A 135 6.88 12.03 10.69
CA HIS A 135 7.80 10.95 10.41
C HIS A 135 7.68 10.46 8.97
N CYS A 136 6.45 10.24 8.49
CA CYS A 136 6.16 9.82 7.13
C CYS A 136 6.72 10.83 6.12
N ARG A 137 6.47 12.13 6.31
CA ARG A 137 7.03 13.19 5.44
C ARG A 137 8.55 13.19 5.38
N ARG A 138 9.23 12.99 6.51
CA ARG A 138 10.71 12.96 6.56
C ARG A 138 11.30 11.71 5.91
N SER A 139 10.53 10.62 5.87
CA SER A 139 10.96 9.32 5.34
C SER A 139 10.42 9.06 3.93
N ASP A 140 9.79 10.06 3.30
CA ASP A 140 9.12 9.96 2.00
C ASP A 140 8.04 8.85 1.93
N TYR A 141 7.33 8.67 3.03
CA TYR A 141 6.17 7.76 3.09
C TYR A 141 4.88 8.56 2.92
N VAL A 142 3.91 7.97 2.22
CA VAL A 142 2.55 8.48 2.20
C VAL A 142 1.86 8.04 3.49
N HIS A 143 1.18 8.96 4.18
CA HIS A 143 0.36 8.62 5.35
C HIS A 143 -1.12 8.73 5.00
N VAL A 144 -1.89 7.69 5.31
CA VAL A 144 -3.34 7.64 5.07
C VAL A 144 -4.04 7.15 6.33
N SER A 145 -5.15 7.81 6.69
CA SER A 145 -5.99 7.44 7.82
C SER A 145 -7.28 6.78 7.33
N THR A 146 -7.58 5.57 7.81
CA THR A 146 -8.66 4.73 7.26
C THR A 146 -9.56 4.09 8.32
N SER A 147 -10.83 3.94 7.96
CA SER A 147 -11.76 3.02 8.63
C SER A 147 -12.39 2.10 7.60
N ALA A 148 -12.04 0.81 7.69
CA ALA A 148 -12.70 -0.21 6.87
C ALA A 148 -14.18 -0.41 7.25
N LYS A 149 -14.59 0.04 8.44
CA LYS A 149 -15.97 -0.07 8.93
C LYS A 149 -16.85 1.04 8.37
N ASP A 150 -16.35 2.27 8.39
CA ASP A 150 -17.08 3.46 7.92
C ASP A 150 -16.74 3.82 6.46
N GLU A 151 -15.89 3.02 5.80
CA GLU A 151 -15.36 3.26 4.44
C GLU A 151 -14.61 4.60 4.28
N LYS A 152 -14.16 5.20 5.38
CA LYS A 152 -13.37 6.45 5.37
C LYS A 152 -11.92 6.18 4.96
N GLY A 153 -11.35 7.03 4.12
CA GLY A 153 -9.93 6.94 3.73
C GLY A 153 -9.61 5.84 2.70
N ILE A 154 -10.59 5.03 2.31
CA ILE A 154 -10.38 3.85 1.45
C ILE A 154 -10.06 4.28 0.01
N GLU A 155 -10.72 5.32 -0.48
CA GLU A 155 -10.46 5.91 -1.80
C GLU A 155 -9.08 6.58 -1.84
N GLU A 156 -8.73 7.32 -0.79
CA GLU A 156 -7.42 7.96 -0.65
C GLU A 156 -6.29 6.92 -0.59
N LEU A 157 -6.50 5.80 0.11
CA LEU A 157 -5.55 4.68 0.12
C LEU A 157 -5.42 4.06 -1.28
N ARG A 158 -6.52 3.90 -2.01
CA ARG A 158 -6.52 3.36 -3.37
C ARG A 158 -5.74 4.25 -4.32
N ASP A 159 -6.00 5.56 -4.28
CA ASP A 159 -5.29 6.55 -5.09
C ASP A 159 -3.80 6.61 -4.72
N GLY A 160 -3.48 6.50 -3.44
CA GLY A 160 -2.10 6.37 -2.94
C GLY A 160 -1.40 5.15 -3.52
N ILE A 161 -2.02 3.97 -3.45
CA ILE A 161 -1.49 2.71 -4.02
C ILE A 161 -1.22 2.87 -5.51
N VAL A 162 -2.18 3.41 -6.27
CA VAL A 162 -2.06 3.58 -7.72
C VAL A 162 -0.93 4.53 -8.06
N THR A 163 -0.89 5.68 -7.38
CA THR A 163 0.13 6.72 -7.59
C THR A 163 1.52 6.17 -7.28
N GLN A 164 1.69 5.49 -6.15
CA GLN A 164 2.98 4.93 -5.75
C GLN A 164 3.43 3.80 -6.68
N SER A 165 2.51 2.92 -7.09
CA SER A 165 2.82 1.87 -8.09
C SER A 165 3.31 2.48 -9.40
N TYR A 166 2.64 3.55 -9.86
CA TYR A 166 3.00 4.26 -11.08
C TYR A 166 4.36 4.97 -10.96
N MET A 167 4.60 5.67 -9.84
CA MET A 167 5.87 6.36 -9.59
C MET A 167 7.04 5.39 -9.49
N SER A 168 6.86 4.21 -8.88
CA SER A 168 7.88 3.15 -8.84
C SER A 168 8.20 2.65 -10.26
N ILE A 169 7.17 2.38 -11.06
CA ILE A 169 7.33 1.98 -12.47
C ILE A 169 8.07 3.07 -13.23
N ILE A 170 7.65 4.34 -13.20
CA ILE A 170 8.35 5.42 -13.91
C ILE A 170 9.75 5.68 -13.37
N GLY A 171 9.96 5.59 -12.05
CA GLY A 171 11.27 5.73 -11.42
C GLY A 171 12.25 4.69 -11.96
N GLY A 172 11.83 3.44 -12.06
CA GLY A 172 12.59 2.37 -12.73
C GLY A 172 12.78 2.63 -14.23
N LEU A 173 11.79 3.17 -14.92
CA LEU A 173 11.84 3.47 -16.37
C LEU A 173 12.64 4.72 -16.73
N ARG A 174 12.91 5.62 -15.78
CA ARG A 174 13.88 6.71 -15.99
C ARG A 174 15.29 6.15 -16.23
N ALA A 175 15.56 4.91 -15.81
CA ALA A 175 16.77 4.18 -16.15
C ALA A 175 16.72 3.52 -17.55
N GLU A 176 15.53 3.14 -18.06
CA GLU A 176 15.38 2.50 -19.37
C GLU A 176 14.06 2.87 -20.10
N ASN A 177 14.21 3.47 -21.30
CA ASN A 177 13.25 3.47 -22.42
C ASN A 177 12.03 4.45 -22.42
N GLU A 178 11.93 5.28 -23.48
CA GLU A 178 10.83 6.24 -23.76
C GLU A 178 9.44 5.58 -23.91
N ARG A 179 9.37 4.42 -24.58
CA ARG A 179 8.10 3.71 -24.87
C ARG A 179 7.39 3.21 -23.62
N LEU A 180 8.15 2.93 -22.56
CA LEU A 180 7.63 2.49 -21.28
C LEU A 180 7.08 3.66 -20.48
N LYS A 181 7.67 4.86 -20.58
CA LYS A 181 7.11 6.10 -20.00
C LYS A 181 5.72 6.41 -20.56
N GLU A 182 5.56 6.26 -21.87
CA GLU A 182 4.28 6.51 -22.55
C GLU A 182 3.21 5.47 -22.17
N SER A 183 3.62 4.21 -21.99
CA SER A 183 2.75 3.14 -21.49
C SER A 183 2.32 3.36 -20.03
N ALA A 184 3.24 3.85 -19.20
CA ALA A 184 2.95 4.21 -17.83
C ALA A 184 2.01 5.44 -17.77
N LYS A 185 2.26 6.48 -18.57
CA LYS A 185 1.39 7.69 -18.58
C LYS A 185 -0.04 7.35 -18.97
N ARG A 186 -0.21 6.55 -20.03
CA ARG A 186 -1.52 6.03 -20.45
C ARG A 186 -2.18 5.15 -19.38
N TYR A 187 -1.38 4.51 -18.52
CA TYR A 187 -1.87 3.76 -17.37
C TYR A 187 -2.40 4.67 -16.27
N ALA A 188 -1.68 5.74 -15.89
CA ALA A 188 -2.19 6.73 -14.94
C ALA A 188 -3.53 7.30 -15.44
N GLU A 189 -3.63 7.61 -16.73
CA GLU A 189 -4.86 8.11 -17.36
C GLU A 189 -6.01 7.08 -17.34
N LEU A 190 -5.75 5.82 -17.71
CA LEU A 190 -6.74 4.73 -17.65
C LEU A 190 -7.27 4.54 -16.23
N PHE A 191 -6.38 4.51 -15.24
CA PHE A 191 -6.75 4.37 -13.83
C PHE A 191 -7.60 5.52 -13.31
N HIS A 192 -7.23 6.76 -13.64
CA HIS A 192 -7.96 7.94 -13.20
C HIS A 192 -9.34 8.02 -13.84
N SER A 193 -9.47 7.59 -15.10
CA SER A 193 -10.76 7.52 -15.79
C SER A 193 -11.69 6.45 -15.22
N GLU A 194 -11.11 5.43 -14.56
CA GLU A 194 -11.80 4.23 -14.13
C GLU A 194 -12.16 4.19 -12.64
N LEU A 195 -11.51 5.02 -11.84
CA LEU A 195 -11.67 5.09 -10.38
C LEU A 195 -12.51 6.29 -9.92
N GLY A 196 -12.69 7.31 -10.75
CA GLY A 196 -13.54 8.45 -10.44
C GLY A 196 -12.92 9.34 -9.36
N SER A 197 -12.43 10.51 -9.75
CA SER A 197 -11.99 11.62 -8.89
C SER A 197 -10.62 11.52 -8.19
N GLY A 198 -9.53 11.43 -8.97
CA GLY A 198 -8.15 11.70 -8.49
C GLY A 198 -7.46 12.94 -9.11
N ARG A 199 -8.20 13.79 -9.84
CA ARG A 199 -7.61 14.85 -10.69
C ARG A 199 -6.99 16.03 -9.91
N GLU A 200 -7.44 16.33 -8.70
CA GLU A 200 -6.98 17.52 -7.95
C GLU A 200 -5.73 17.27 -7.10
N ALA A 201 -5.55 16.07 -6.53
CA ALA A 201 -4.43 15.76 -5.66
C ALA A 201 -3.07 15.76 -6.39
N MET A 202 -3.03 15.33 -7.66
CA MET A 202 -1.81 15.35 -8.46
C MET A 202 -1.43 16.73 -9.01
N LYS A 203 -2.41 17.60 -9.28
CA LYS A 203 -2.15 18.97 -9.77
C LYS A 203 -1.37 19.80 -8.76
N ASN A 204 -1.78 19.74 -7.50
CA ASN A 204 -1.15 20.50 -6.43
C ASN A 204 0.19 19.93 -5.96
N THR A 205 0.43 18.63 -6.19
CA THR A 205 1.66 17.97 -5.73
C THR A 205 2.73 17.89 -6.83
N TYR A 206 2.36 17.81 -8.11
CA TYR A 206 3.29 17.47 -9.20
C TYR A 206 3.17 18.29 -10.49
N GLY A 207 2.33 19.34 -10.54
CA GLY A 207 2.37 20.35 -11.61
C GLY A 207 2.09 19.82 -13.03
N ILE A 208 1.02 19.05 -13.19
CA ILE A 208 0.47 18.63 -14.51
C ILE A 208 -0.83 19.35 -14.84
#